data_AF-A0A2E9RWK1-F1
#
_entry.id   AF-A0A2E9RWK1-F1
#
_cell.length_a   1.000
_cell.length_b   1.000
_cell.length_c   1.000
_cell.angle_alpha   90.00
_cell.angle_beta   90.00
_cell.angle_gamma   90.00
#
_symmetry.space_group_name_H-M   'P 1'
#
loop_
_entity.id
_entity.type
_entity.pdbx_description
1 polymer ?
#
loop_
_entity_poly.entity_id
_entity_poly.type
_entity_poly.pdbx_seq_one_letter_code
_entity_poly.pdbx_strand_id
1 'polypeptide(L)' 'MTLKQALTRLKDRHDWDEVIIYLAKEREAALMDFQHSDLTDNPDKLAKLAGEIAAIDRVLRVLQND' A
#
# COMPACT_ATOMS: atom_id res chain seq x y z
N MET A 1 6.74 -22.78 8.11
CA MET A 1 7.16 -21.39 7.85
C MET A 1 5.92 -20.54 7.78
N THR A 2 5.74 -19.60 8.70
CA THR A 2 4.56 -18.70 8.71
C THR A 2 4.86 -17.42 7.94
N LEU A 3 3.83 -16.70 7.49
CA LEU A 3 3.98 -15.39 6.84
C LEU A 3 4.79 -14.44 7.71
N LYS A 4 4.53 -14.42 9.03
CA LYS A 4 5.28 -13.61 10.00
C LYS A 4 6.78 -13.92 9.97
N GLN A 5 7.16 -15.20 9.98
CA GLN A 5 8.56 -15.64 9.93
C GLN A 5 9.24 -15.29 8.59
N ALA A 6 8.49 -15.29 7.49
CA ALA A 6 8.99 -14.88 6.18
C ALA A 6 9.28 -13.36 6.15
N LEU A 7 8.36 -12.56 6.69
CA LEU A 7 8.48 -11.10 6.76
C LEU A 7 9.66 -10.68 7.66
N THR A 8 9.83 -11.29 8.83
CA THR A 8 10.97 -11.00 9.71
C THR A 8 12.32 -11.26 9.03
N ARG A 9 12.43 -12.33 8.23
CA ARG A 9 13.66 -12.64 7.49
C ARG A 9 13.94 -11.68 6.34
N LEU A 10 12.90 -11.04 5.81
CA LEU A 10 13.05 -10.01 4.79
C LEU A 10 13.51 -8.68 5.41
N LYS A 11 13.01 -8.34 6.61
CA LYS A 11 13.32 -7.10 7.33
C LYS A 11 14.81 -6.86 7.58
N ASP A 12 15.59 -7.93 7.79
CA ASP A 12 17.05 -7.85 7.99
C ASP A 12 17.85 -7.69 6.68
N ARG A 13 17.18 -7.69 5.52
CA ARG A 13 17.80 -7.45 4.22
C ARG A 13 17.62 -6.00 3.82
N HIS A 14 18.67 -5.44 3.23
CA HIS A 14 18.65 -4.09 2.67
C HIS A 14 17.48 -3.86 1.68
N ASP A 15 17.04 -4.92 1.01
CA ASP A 15 15.90 -4.92 0.08
C ASP A 15 14.55 -4.60 0.75
N TRP A 16 14.44 -4.70 2.08
CA TRP A 16 13.20 -4.40 2.80
C TRP A 16 12.78 -2.94 2.71
N ASP A 17 13.77 -2.05 2.79
CA ASP A 17 13.53 -0.61 2.67
C ASP A 17 13.00 -0.27 1.27
N GLU A 18 13.50 -0.95 0.22
CA GLU A 18 13.00 -0.81 -1.14
C GLU A 18 11.54 -1.26 -1.29
N VAL A 19 11.14 -2.34 -0.61
CA VAL A 19 9.73 -2.78 -0.58
C VAL A 19 8.84 -1.74 0.08
N ILE A 20 9.28 -1.15 1.20
CA ILE A 20 8.52 -0.09 1.87
C ILE A 20 8.43 1.15 0.98
N ILE A 21 9.54 1.56 0.35
CA ILE A 21 9.58 2.71 -0.56
C ILE A 21 8.66 2.48 -1.77
N TYR A 22 8.68 1.29 -2.34
CA TYR A 22 7.81 0.92 -3.46
C TYR A 22 6.33 1.01 -3.05
N LEU A 23 5.94 0.37 -1.93
CA LEU A 23 4.56 0.40 -1.43
C LEU A 23 4.09 1.83 -1.08
N ALA A 24 4.99 2.68 -0.56
CA ALA A 24 4.69 4.08 -0.31
C ALA A 24 4.42 4.86 -1.61
N LYS A 25 5.20 4.61 -2.67
CA LYS A 25 4.97 5.21 -3.99
C LYS A 25 3.66 4.76 -4.61
N GLU A 26 3.31 3.48 -4.53
CA GLU A 26 2.03 2.95 -5.02
C GLU A 26 0.84 3.58 -4.27
N ARG A 27 0.94 3.77 -2.95
CA ARG A 27 -0.08 4.48 -2.17
C ARG A 27 -0.27 5.92 -2.66
N GLU A 28 0.84 6.62 -2.93
CA GLU A 28 0.80 8.01 -3.39
C GLU A 28 0.23 8.12 -4.81
N ALA A 29 0.59 7.19 -5.70
CA ALA A 29 0.01 7.11 -7.04
C ALA A 29 -1.52 6.88 -6.98
N ALA A 30 -1.97 5.93 -6.17
CA ALA A 30 -3.40 5.67 -5.98
C ALA A 30 -4.15 6.88 -5.38
N LEU A 31 -3.51 7.65 -4.50
CA LEU A 31 -4.08 8.90 -3.96
C LEU A 31 -4.20 9.99 -5.03
N MET A 32 -3.20 10.13 -5.90
CA MET A 32 -3.26 11.06 -7.03
C MET A 32 -4.38 10.65 -8.00
N ASP A 33 -4.50 9.36 -8.31
CA ASP A 33 -5.58 8.83 -9.13
C ASP A 33 -6.95 9.10 -8.50
N PHE A 34 -7.09 8.92 -7.18
CA PHE A 34 -8.32 9.20 -6.45
C PHE A 34 -8.72 10.68 -6.47
N GLN A 35 -7.75 11.60 -6.62
CA GLN A 35 -7.99 13.05 -6.70
C GLN A 35 -8.39 13.51 -8.11
N HIS A 36 -8.30 12.67 -9.14
CA HIS A 36 -8.70 13.05 -10.48
C HIS A 36 -10.24 13.15 -10.62
N SER A 37 -10.69 14.31 -11.13
CA SER A 37 -12.10 14.68 -11.33
C SER A 37 -12.88 13.76 -12.26
N ASP A 38 -12.20 12.90 -13.02
CA ASP A 38 -12.86 12.01 -13.98
C ASP A 38 -13.53 10.81 -13.30
N LEU A 39 -13.24 10.61 -12.00
CA LEU A 39 -13.81 9.53 -11.20
C LEU A 39 -15.03 9.96 -10.37
N THR A 40 -15.31 11.27 -10.23
CA THR A 40 -16.51 11.74 -9.50
C THR A 40 -17.81 11.29 -10.13
N ASP A 41 -17.81 11.00 -11.44
CA ASP A 41 -18.97 10.48 -12.16
C ASP A 41 -19.12 8.95 -12.05
N ASN A 42 -18.19 8.26 -11.37
CA ASN A 42 -18.24 6.81 -11.16
C ASN A 42 -17.96 6.42 -9.69
N PRO A 43 -19.01 6.40 -8.83
CA PRO A 43 -18.86 6.15 -7.41
C PRO A 43 -18.33 4.75 -7.08
N ASP A 44 -18.61 3.74 -7.91
CA ASP A 44 -18.13 2.37 -7.71
C ASP A 44 -16.61 2.27 -7.89
N LYS A 45 -16.07 2.98 -8.90
CA LYS A 45 -14.62 3.08 -9.10
C LYS A 45 -13.95 3.81 -7.94
N LEU A 46 -14.55 4.89 -7.44
CA LEU A 46 -14.05 5.61 -6.27
C LEU A 46 -14.01 4.70 -5.03
N ALA A 47 -15.08 3.96 -4.77
CA ALA A 47 -15.14 3.04 -3.63
C ALA A 47 -14.05 1.95 -3.72
N LYS A 48 -13.81 1.41 -4.93
CA LYS A 48 -12.74 0.44 -5.17
C LYS A 48 -11.36 1.03 -4.91
N LEU A 49 -11.05 2.20 -5.47
CA LEU A 49 -9.78 2.90 -5.25
C LEU A 49 -9.54 3.24 -3.78
N ALA A 50 -10.57 3.73 -3.07
CA ALA A 50 -10.49 3.98 -1.63
C ALA A 50 -10.16 2.69 -0.84
N GLY A 51 -10.76 1.57 -1.23
CA GLY A 51 -10.46 0.26 -0.64
C GLY A 51 -9.02 -0.21 -0.88
N GLU A 52 -8.51 0.00 -2.10
CA GLU A 52 -7.13 -0.32 -2.47
C GLU A 52 -6.12 0.54 -1.68
N ILE A 53 -6.36 1.85 -1.58
CA ILE A 53 -5.55 2.78 -0.76
C ILE A 53 -5.53 2.32 0.70
N ALA A 54 -6.70 2.01 1.28
CA ALA A 54 -6.81 1.56 2.66
C ALA A 54 -6.09 0.22 2.92
N ALA A 55 -6.11 -0.69 1.95
CA ALA A 55 -5.39 -1.95 2.04
C ALA A 55 -3.87 -1.74 2.04
N ILE A 56 -3.35 -0.90 1.12
CA ILE A 56 -1.92 -0.56 1.07
C ILE A 56 -1.47 0.14 2.35
N ASP A 57 -2.25 1.09 2.85
CA ASP A 57 -1.93 1.81 4.08
C ASP A 57 -1.90 0.87 5.30
N ARG A 58 -2.82 -0.10 5.36
CA ARG A 58 -2.80 -1.15 6.38
C ARG A 58 -1.56 -2.02 6.29
N VAL A 59 -1.15 -2.42 5.10
CA VAL A 59 0.08 -3.20 4.89
C VAL A 59 1.28 -2.39 5.38
N LEU A 60 1.44 -1.14 4.93
CA LEU A 60 2.54 -0.27 5.36
C LEU A 60 2.62 -0.13 6.88
N ARG A 61 1.49 0.11 7.55
CA ARG A 61 1.45 0.19 9.03
C ARG A 61 1.89 -1.09 9.71
N VAL A 62 1.52 -2.26 9.19
CA VAL A 62 1.95 -3.55 9.75
C VAL A 62 3.45 -3.76 9.51
N LEU A 63 3.96 -3.38 8.34
CA LEU A 63 5.37 -3.55 7.99
C LEU A 63 6.31 -2.56 8.71
N GLN A 64 5.80 -1.40 9.14
CA GLN A 64 6.57 -0.35 9.84
C GLN A 64 6.51 -0.45 11.37
N ASN A 65 5.44 -1.01 11.96
CA ASN A 65 5.24 -1.04 13.42
C ASN A 65 5.55 -2.40 14.09
N ASP A 66 5.89 -3.44 13.34
CA ASP A 66 6.60 -4.65 13.82
C ASP A 66 8.10 -4.49 13.53
#